data_AF-A0A349IQQ6-F1
#
_entry.id   AF-A0A349IQQ6-F1
#
_cell.length_a   1.000
_cell.length_b   1.000
_cell.length_c   1.000
_cell.angle_alpha   90.00
_cell.angle_beta   90.00
_cell.angle_gamma   90.00
#
_symmetry.space_group_name_H-M   'P 1'
#
loop_
_entity.id
_entity.type
_entity.pdbx_description
1 polymer ?
#
loop_
_entity_poly.entity_id
_entity_poly.type
_entity_poly.pdbx_seq_one_letter_code
_entity_poly.pdbx_strand_id
1 'polypeptide(L)'
;MENSETIGLFMSWYNFLRAFFEPAVPYVFPRHLPQWLSGGQKILFMTANRVTYARTVALVPVGVLMAYEYFMAAFVTFVIAAVMDFVDGLVATVHKKLGHYDDEDFGKFIDAFCDKWFFAGVAAGTLLMLIHHAPMWYTLITSVTLGTLCVLEAILGTIRALDYLNNKRGNGSAKKVDLRAPGSGKLKMALEMIGLGGLILSLPSPHAHWAGYVGIVSLATAIPFAYQSLSHKLAERKRSP
;
A
#
# COMPACT_ATOMS: atom_id res chain seq x y z
N MET A 1 -3.72 24.26 7.65
CA MET A 1 -3.02 24.00 8.93
C MET A 1 -3.52 22.69 9.55
N GLU A 2 -4.83 22.44 9.57
CA GLU A 2 -5.45 21.22 10.11
C GLU A 2 -4.89 19.88 9.54
N ASN A 3 -4.73 19.75 8.22
CA ASN A 3 -4.11 18.54 7.64
C ASN A 3 -2.65 18.31 8.08
N SER A 4 -1.91 19.37 8.45
CA SER A 4 -0.52 19.24 8.89
C SER A 4 -0.42 18.62 10.28
N GLU A 5 -1.36 18.93 11.17
CA GLU A 5 -1.42 18.35 12.51
C GLU A 5 -1.83 16.88 12.46
N THR A 6 -2.85 16.54 11.67
CA THR A 6 -3.29 15.16 11.46
C THR A 6 -2.19 14.28 10.87
N ILE A 7 -1.48 14.79 9.85
CA ILE A 7 -0.31 14.09 9.28
C ILE A 7 0.80 13.97 10.34
N GLY A 8 1.05 15.01 11.13
CA GLY A 8 2.06 14.98 12.20
C GLY A 8 1.76 13.92 13.27
N LEU A 9 0.51 13.86 13.73
CA LEU A 9 0.07 12.89 14.73
C LEU A 9 0.13 11.45 14.21
N PHE A 10 -0.34 11.22 12.98
CA PHE A 10 -0.21 9.93 12.32
C PHE A 10 1.25 9.51 12.17
N MET A 11 2.12 10.42 11.73
CA MET A 11 3.54 10.13 11.57
C MET A 11 4.23 9.83 12.91
N SER A 12 3.83 10.49 13.99
CA SER A 12 4.31 10.20 15.34
C SER A 12 3.93 8.78 15.76
N TRP A 13 2.66 8.41 15.62
CA TRP A 13 2.16 7.07 15.92
C TRP A 13 2.82 5.99 15.05
N TYR A 14 2.94 6.24 13.74
CA TYR A 14 3.60 5.34 12.79
C TYR A 14 5.07 5.12 13.18
N ASN A 15 5.79 6.17 13.56
CA ASN A 15 7.17 6.07 13.99
C ASN A 15 7.30 5.33 15.33
N PHE A 16 6.36 5.51 16.24
CA PHE A 16 6.28 4.74 17.49
C PHE A 16 6.13 3.24 17.21
N LEU A 17 5.16 2.84 16.37
CA LEU A 17 5.00 1.44 15.99
C LEU A 17 6.26 0.88 15.35
N ARG A 18 6.88 1.66 14.46
CA ARG A 18 8.11 1.25 13.79
C ARG A 18 9.22 0.99 14.79
N ALA A 19 9.44 1.90 15.74
CA ALA A 19 10.45 1.77 16.78
C ALA A 19 10.18 0.59 17.71
N PHE A 20 8.90 0.29 17.98
CA PHE A 20 8.48 -0.85 18.79
C PHE A 20 8.82 -2.19 18.13
N PHE A 21 8.58 -2.33 16.82
CA PHE A 21 8.81 -3.59 16.10
C PHE A 21 10.24 -3.75 15.58
N GLU A 22 10.99 -2.66 15.40
CA GLU A 22 12.34 -2.66 14.83
C GLU A 22 13.30 -3.68 15.48
N PRO A 23 13.34 -3.85 16.82
CA PRO A 23 14.24 -4.82 17.47
C PRO A 23 13.92 -6.28 17.14
N ALA A 24 12.67 -6.60 16.79
CA ALA A 24 12.23 -7.97 16.51
C ALA A 24 12.52 -8.39 15.06
N VAL A 25 12.66 -7.44 14.14
CA VAL A 25 12.81 -7.70 12.69
C VAL A 25 13.99 -8.64 12.36
N PRO A 26 15.22 -8.47 12.92
CA PRO A 26 16.34 -9.35 12.59
C PRO A 26 16.11 -10.83 12.96
N TYR A 27 15.26 -11.08 13.96
CA TYR A 27 14.98 -12.42 14.47
C TYR A 27 13.81 -13.08 13.73
N VAL A 28 12.76 -12.31 13.44
CA VAL A 28 11.54 -12.81 12.78
C VAL A 28 11.70 -12.88 11.26
N PHE A 29 12.41 -11.91 10.66
CA PHE A 29 12.62 -11.81 9.22
C PHE A 29 14.11 -11.78 8.87
N PRO A 30 14.85 -12.88 9.10
CA PRO A 30 16.27 -12.92 8.77
C PRO A 30 16.47 -12.88 7.24
N ARG A 31 17.39 -12.03 6.78
CA ARG A 31 17.73 -11.86 5.35
C ARG A 31 18.18 -13.17 4.70
N HIS A 32 18.91 -13.98 5.45
CA HIS A 32 19.36 -15.30 5.03
C HIS A 32 18.64 -16.37 5.84
N LEU A 33 18.37 -17.51 5.19
CA LEU A 33 17.87 -18.67 5.89
C LEU A 33 18.86 -19.05 7.01
N PRO A 34 18.40 -19.39 8.23
CA PRO A 34 19.28 -19.84 9.29
C PRO A 34 20.17 -20.99 8.82
N GLN A 35 21.45 -21.00 9.18
CA GLN A 35 22.43 -22.00 8.70
C GLN A 35 21.98 -23.44 8.95
N TRP A 36 21.23 -23.69 10.02
CA TRP A 36 20.68 -25.00 10.37
C TRP A 36 19.57 -25.49 9.42
N LEU A 37 18.87 -24.58 8.72
CA LEU A 37 17.90 -24.91 7.68
C LEU A 37 18.51 -24.93 6.27
N SER A 38 19.58 -24.15 6.06
CA SER A 38 20.14 -23.93 4.73
C SER A 38 21.27 -24.90 4.34
N GLY A 39 21.60 -25.87 5.18
CA GLY A 39 22.73 -26.77 4.95
C GLY A 39 24.07 -26.04 4.72
N GLY A 40 24.26 -24.88 5.36
CA GLY A 40 25.46 -24.05 5.20
C GLY A 40 25.49 -23.12 3.98
N GLN A 41 24.51 -23.15 3.08
CA GLN A 41 24.42 -22.18 1.97
C GLN A 41 23.87 -20.83 2.45
N LYS A 42 24.31 -19.72 1.84
CA LYS A 42 23.71 -18.39 2.09
C LYS A 42 22.48 -18.20 1.20
N ILE A 43 21.40 -18.93 1.47
CA ILE A 43 20.15 -18.75 0.73
C ILE A 43 19.50 -17.43 1.16
N LEU A 44 19.31 -16.53 0.22
CA LEU A 44 18.55 -15.29 0.44
C LEU A 44 17.09 -15.68 0.69
N PHE A 45 16.56 -15.34 1.86
CA PHE A 45 15.20 -15.72 2.29
C PHE A 45 14.23 -14.54 2.12
N MET A 46 14.45 -13.48 2.90
CA MET A 46 13.58 -12.30 2.94
C MET A 46 14.28 -11.07 2.37
N THR A 47 13.74 -10.52 1.29
CA THR A 47 14.03 -9.18 0.79
C THR A 47 12.76 -8.37 0.75
N ALA A 48 12.85 -7.04 0.85
CA ALA A 48 11.68 -6.16 0.79
C ALA A 48 10.85 -6.42 -0.47
N ASN A 49 11.50 -6.52 -1.64
CA ASN A 49 10.82 -6.80 -2.91
C ASN A 49 10.06 -8.13 -2.90
N ARG A 50 10.57 -9.18 -2.22
CA ARG A 50 9.85 -10.46 -2.12
C ARG A 50 8.59 -10.35 -1.27
N VAL A 51 8.64 -9.57 -0.19
CA VAL A 51 7.46 -9.30 0.64
C VAL A 51 6.42 -8.52 -0.17
N THR A 52 6.86 -7.51 -0.93
CA THR A 52 6.01 -6.77 -1.87
C THR A 52 5.35 -7.70 -2.92
N TYR A 53 6.11 -8.59 -3.57
CA TYR A 53 5.54 -9.54 -4.52
C TYR A 53 4.57 -10.53 -3.86
N ALA A 54 4.90 -11.04 -2.68
CA ALA A 54 4.04 -11.96 -1.93
C ALA A 54 2.69 -11.29 -1.59
N ARG A 55 2.71 -10.01 -1.21
CA ARG A 55 1.51 -9.19 -1.00
C ARG A 55 0.67 -9.04 -2.28
N THR A 56 1.29 -8.75 -3.41
CA THR A 56 0.56 -8.69 -4.69
C THR A 56 -0.05 -10.03 -5.06
N VAL A 57 0.66 -11.13 -4.83
CA VAL A 57 0.13 -12.49 -5.04
C VAL A 57 -1.05 -12.77 -4.11
N ALA A 58 -1.07 -12.19 -2.90
CA ALA A 58 -2.20 -12.31 -1.97
C ALA A 58 -3.51 -11.68 -2.51
N LEU A 59 -3.47 -10.87 -3.57
CA LEU A 59 -4.66 -10.44 -4.29
C LEU A 59 -5.52 -11.62 -4.77
N VAL A 60 -4.88 -12.69 -5.27
CA VAL A 60 -5.56 -13.87 -5.81
C VAL A 60 -6.39 -14.59 -4.74
N PRO A 61 -5.83 -15.01 -3.59
CA PRO A 61 -6.64 -15.67 -2.56
C PRO A 61 -7.70 -14.73 -1.98
N VAL A 62 -7.45 -13.42 -1.84
CA VAL A 62 -8.50 -12.46 -1.42
C VAL A 62 -9.67 -12.49 -2.41
N GLY A 63 -9.39 -12.35 -3.71
CA GLY A 63 -10.42 -12.38 -4.76
C GLY A 63 -11.18 -13.71 -4.83
N VAL A 64 -10.47 -14.84 -4.70
CA VAL A 64 -11.08 -16.18 -4.68
C VAL A 64 -11.99 -16.34 -3.46
N LEU A 65 -11.53 -15.96 -2.27
CA LEU A 65 -12.34 -16.06 -1.05
C LEU A 65 -13.59 -15.16 -1.12
N MET A 66 -13.46 -13.97 -1.71
CA MET A 66 -14.61 -13.10 -1.98
C MET A 66 -15.59 -13.75 -2.96
N ALA A 67 -15.10 -14.34 -4.06
CA ALA A 67 -15.95 -14.98 -5.07
C ALA A 67 -16.72 -16.20 -4.54
N TYR A 68 -16.16 -16.92 -3.56
CA TYR A 68 -16.83 -18.02 -2.84
C TYR A 68 -17.58 -17.56 -1.59
N GLU A 69 -17.80 -16.25 -1.40
CA GLU A 69 -18.54 -15.66 -0.29
C GLU A 69 -17.96 -15.95 1.12
N TYR A 70 -16.68 -16.36 1.21
CA TYR A 70 -15.95 -16.50 2.47
C TYR A 70 -15.41 -15.15 2.97
N PHE A 71 -16.31 -14.19 3.21
CA PHE A 71 -15.97 -12.78 3.46
C PHE A 71 -15.06 -12.55 4.67
N MET A 72 -15.26 -13.28 5.77
CA MET A 72 -14.39 -13.16 6.95
C MET A 72 -12.97 -13.64 6.65
N ALA A 73 -12.82 -14.75 5.92
CA ALA A 73 -11.51 -15.24 5.52
C ALA A 73 -10.84 -14.29 4.51
N ALA A 74 -11.62 -13.72 3.58
CA ALA A 74 -11.13 -12.69 2.67
C ALA A 74 -10.63 -11.45 3.42
N PHE A 75 -11.39 -10.98 4.42
CA PHE A 75 -11.00 -9.86 5.28
C PHE A 75 -9.70 -10.15 6.04
N VAL A 76 -9.61 -11.31 6.71
CA VAL A 76 -8.39 -11.69 7.45
C VAL A 76 -7.19 -11.78 6.51
N THR A 77 -7.35 -12.40 5.34
CA THR A 77 -6.28 -12.51 4.33
C THR A 77 -5.85 -11.12 3.82
N PHE A 78 -6.82 -10.23 3.58
CA PHE A 78 -6.57 -8.85 3.21
C PHE A 78 -5.82 -8.08 4.30
N VAL A 79 -6.20 -8.23 5.57
CA VAL A 79 -5.52 -7.59 6.70
C VAL A 79 -4.08 -8.09 6.81
N ILE A 80 -3.84 -9.39 6.66
CA ILE A 80 -2.48 -9.94 6.63
C ILE A 80 -1.68 -9.30 5.48
N ALA A 81 -2.26 -9.19 4.29
CA ALA A 81 -1.62 -8.54 3.15
C ALA A 81 -1.33 -7.05 3.38
N ALA A 82 -2.24 -6.32 4.01
CA ALA A 82 -2.06 -4.92 4.39
C ALA A 82 -0.96 -4.74 5.44
N VAL A 83 -0.83 -5.67 6.39
CA VAL A 83 0.25 -5.64 7.39
C VAL A 83 1.61 -5.97 6.75
N MET A 84 1.64 -6.86 5.75
CA MET A 84 2.89 -7.18 5.04
C MET A 84 3.54 -5.96 4.36
N ASP A 85 2.74 -4.98 3.93
CA ASP A 85 3.24 -3.68 3.43
C ASP A 85 4.00 -2.88 4.51
N PHE A 86 3.50 -2.87 5.74
CA PHE A 86 4.23 -2.24 6.83
C PHE A 86 5.55 -2.99 7.14
N VAL A 87 5.52 -4.32 7.03
CA VAL A 87 6.67 -5.19 7.28
C VAL A 87 7.77 -4.99 6.22
N ASP A 88 7.43 -4.84 4.93
CA ASP A 88 8.46 -4.67 3.89
C ASP A 88 9.28 -3.38 4.09
N GLY A 89 8.63 -2.28 4.49
CA GLY A 89 9.27 -1.01 4.80
C GLY A 89 10.14 -1.08 6.07
N LEU A 90 9.70 -1.85 7.08
CA LEU A 90 10.49 -2.16 8.26
C LEU A 90 11.76 -2.95 7.91
N VAL A 91 11.59 -4.05 7.18
CA VAL A 91 12.67 -4.94 6.74
C VAL A 91 13.70 -4.18 5.91
N ALA A 92 13.26 -3.36 4.93
CA ALA A 92 14.14 -2.55 4.11
C ALA A 92 15.03 -1.60 4.96
N THR A 93 14.46 -1.05 6.02
CA THR A 93 15.15 -0.09 6.90
C THR A 93 16.17 -0.77 7.79
N VAL A 94 15.79 -1.87 8.41
CA VAL A 94 16.65 -2.64 9.29
C VAL A 94 17.81 -3.24 8.50
N HIS A 95 17.54 -3.80 7.32
CA HIS A 95 18.59 -4.32 6.44
C HIS A 95 19.57 -3.22 5.99
N LYS A 96 19.09 -2.01 5.72
CA LYS A 96 19.97 -0.87 5.41
C LYS A 96 20.85 -0.48 6.61
N LYS A 97 20.31 -0.49 7.83
CA LYS A 97 21.11 -0.23 9.06
C LYS A 97 22.15 -1.31 9.32
N LEU A 98 21.88 -2.54 8.92
CA LEU A 98 22.80 -3.68 9.03
C LEU A 98 23.85 -3.73 7.91
N GLY A 99 23.92 -2.71 7.05
CA GLY A 99 24.93 -2.62 5.98
C GLY A 99 24.59 -3.40 4.71
N HIS A 100 23.35 -3.83 4.54
CA HIS A 100 22.90 -4.48 3.31
C HIS A 100 22.21 -3.47 2.39
N TYR A 101 22.75 -3.29 1.19
CA TYR A 101 22.24 -2.38 0.17
C TYR A 101 21.64 -3.18 -0.99
N ASP A 102 20.32 -3.14 -1.12
CA ASP A 102 19.61 -3.60 -2.32
C ASP A 102 19.42 -2.41 -3.29
N ASP A 103 19.03 -2.66 -4.54
CA ASP A 103 18.70 -1.60 -5.51
C ASP A 103 17.49 -0.79 -5.00
N GLU A 104 17.77 0.32 -4.32
CA GLU A 104 16.77 1.15 -3.66
C GLU A 104 15.79 1.79 -4.64
N ASP A 105 16.24 2.18 -5.83
CA ASP A 105 15.41 2.88 -6.81
C ASP A 105 14.45 1.89 -7.47
N PHE A 106 14.92 0.69 -7.81
CA PHE A 106 14.05 -0.38 -8.31
C PHE A 106 13.07 -0.88 -7.23
N GLY A 107 13.54 -1.09 -6.00
CA GLY A 107 12.69 -1.54 -4.90
C GLY A 107 11.54 -0.56 -4.61
N LYS A 108 11.84 0.75 -4.52
CA LYS A 108 10.82 1.79 -4.34
C LYS A 108 9.82 1.84 -5.50
N PHE A 109 10.28 1.60 -6.73
CA PHE A 109 9.39 1.55 -7.89
C PHE A 109 8.46 0.33 -7.86
N ILE A 110 9.00 -0.87 -7.62
CA ILE A 110 8.21 -2.11 -7.58
C ILE A 110 7.21 -2.09 -6.43
N ASP A 111 7.61 -1.62 -5.26
CA ASP A 111 6.73 -1.39 -4.11
C ASP A 111 5.58 -0.47 -4.49
N ALA A 112 5.93 0.72 -4.97
CA ALA A 112 4.95 1.67 -5.41
C ALA A 112 4.09 1.18 -6.59
N PHE A 113 4.51 0.21 -7.41
CA PHE A 113 3.70 -0.33 -8.50
C PHE A 113 2.74 -1.42 -8.01
N CYS A 114 3.24 -2.33 -7.18
CA CYS A 114 2.50 -3.43 -6.57
C CYS A 114 1.34 -2.94 -5.71
N ASP A 115 1.54 -1.89 -4.92
CA ASP A 115 0.49 -1.23 -4.14
C ASP A 115 -0.77 -0.92 -4.97
N LYS A 116 -0.59 -0.36 -6.17
CA LYS A 116 -1.68 0.18 -6.97
C LYS A 116 -2.44 -0.94 -7.65
N TRP A 117 -1.74 -1.99 -8.06
CA TRP A 117 -2.38 -3.21 -8.55
C TRP A 117 -3.15 -3.94 -7.46
N PHE A 118 -2.58 -4.04 -6.26
CA PHE A 118 -3.27 -4.62 -5.13
C PHE A 118 -4.54 -3.82 -4.77
N PHE A 119 -4.41 -2.50 -4.61
CA PHE A 119 -5.55 -1.61 -4.36
C PHE A 119 -6.62 -1.72 -5.46
N ALA A 120 -6.23 -1.57 -6.73
CA ALA A 120 -7.17 -1.61 -7.84
C ALA A 120 -7.87 -2.97 -7.98
N GLY A 121 -7.13 -4.07 -7.78
CA GLY A 121 -7.69 -5.42 -7.83
C GLY A 121 -8.72 -5.67 -6.73
N VAL A 122 -8.39 -5.31 -5.48
CA VAL A 122 -9.32 -5.45 -4.36
C VAL A 122 -10.52 -4.52 -4.52
N ALA A 123 -10.32 -3.27 -4.95
CA ALA A 123 -11.38 -2.31 -5.22
C ALA A 123 -12.34 -2.82 -6.30
N ALA A 124 -11.82 -3.36 -7.40
CA ALA A 124 -12.62 -3.92 -8.49
C ALA A 124 -13.42 -5.15 -8.02
N GLY A 125 -12.78 -6.08 -7.30
CA GLY A 125 -13.46 -7.25 -6.73
C GLY A 125 -14.57 -6.85 -5.76
N THR A 126 -14.31 -5.85 -4.91
CA THR A 126 -15.31 -5.34 -3.95
C THR A 126 -16.49 -4.70 -4.67
N LEU A 127 -16.24 -3.87 -5.69
CA LEU A 127 -17.31 -3.26 -6.48
C LEU A 127 -18.17 -4.30 -7.19
N LEU A 128 -17.55 -5.34 -7.76
CA LEU A 128 -18.28 -6.42 -8.40
C LEU A 128 -19.25 -7.09 -7.43
N MET A 129 -18.79 -7.42 -6.21
CA MET A 129 -19.65 -7.99 -5.17
C MET A 129 -20.77 -7.02 -4.76
N LEU A 130 -20.48 -5.72 -4.61
CA LEU A 130 -21.49 -4.73 -4.24
C LEU A 130 -22.60 -4.57 -5.29
N ILE A 131 -22.29 -4.71 -6.58
CA ILE A 131 -23.30 -4.67 -7.64
C ILE A 131 -24.34 -5.80 -7.47
N HIS A 132 -23.93 -6.95 -6.93
CA HIS A 132 -24.81 -8.10 -6.74
C HIS A 132 -25.53 -8.10 -5.38
N HIS A 133 -24.89 -7.59 -4.31
CA HIS A 133 -25.38 -7.75 -2.93
C HIS A 133 -25.86 -6.45 -2.26
N ALA A 134 -25.68 -5.27 -2.87
CA ALA A 134 -26.01 -3.99 -2.25
C ALA A 134 -27.07 -3.19 -3.04
N PRO A 135 -27.87 -2.34 -2.35
CA PRO A 135 -28.82 -1.45 -3.02
C PRO A 135 -28.09 -0.40 -3.87
N MET A 136 -28.75 0.04 -4.94
CA MET A 136 -28.15 0.92 -5.96
C MET A 136 -27.50 2.19 -5.40
N TRP A 137 -28.13 2.84 -4.40
CA TRP A 137 -27.58 4.08 -3.81
C TRP A 137 -26.22 3.84 -3.13
N TYR A 138 -26.07 2.71 -2.44
CA TYR A 138 -24.84 2.36 -1.72
C TYR A 138 -23.73 2.03 -2.71
N THR A 139 -24.08 1.25 -3.74
CA THR A 139 -23.17 0.89 -4.83
C THR A 139 -22.72 2.12 -5.61
N LEU A 140 -23.62 3.08 -5.86
CA LEU A 140 -23.30 4.32 -6.58
C LEU A 140 -22.29 5.18 -5.82
N ILE A 141 -22.54 5.44 -4.52
CA ILE A 141 -21.63 6.22 -3.68
C ILE A 141 -20.25 5.56 -3.65
N THR A 142 -20.22 4.25 -3.38
CA THR A 142 -18.97 3.49 -3.31
C THR A 142 -18.22 3.49 -4.65
N SER A 143 -18.94 3.34 -5.77
CA SER A 143 -18.38 3.40 -7.12
C SER A 143 -17.74 4.75 -7.44
N VAL A 144 -18.41 5.86 -7.08
CA VAL A 144 -17.87 7.20 -7.31
C VAL A 144 -16.61 7.44 -6.46
N THR A 145 -16.63 7.04 -5.19
CA THR A 145 -15.48 7.18 -4.30
C THR A 145 -14.28 6.35 -4.78
N LEU A 146 -14.48 5.06 -5.04
CA LEU A 146 -13.41 4.17 -5.53
C LEU A 146 -12.95 4.56 -6.93
N GLY A 147 -13.85 4.93 -7.83
CA GLY A 147 -13.51 5.39 -9.18
C GLY A 147 -12.61 6.62 -9.14
N THR A 148 -12.92 7.59 -8.28
CA THR A 148 -12.09 8.79 -8.07
C THR A 148 -10.69 8.43 -7.56
N LEU A 149 -10.60 7.55 -6.54
CA LEU A 149 -9.32 7.09 -6.02
C LEU A 149 -8.51 6.31 -7.07
N CYS A 150 -9.14 5.39 -7.81
CA CYS A 150 -8.48 4.62 -8.88
C CYS A 150 -7.87 5.55 -9.94
N VAL A 151 -8.58 6.61 -10.35
CA VAL A 151 -8.05 7.59 -11.30
C VAL A 151 -6.84 8.32 -10.72
N LEU A 152 -6.94 8.79 -9.47
CA LEU A 152 -5.82 9.48 -8.80
C LEU A 152 -4.59 8.57 -8.63
N GLU A 153 -4.80 7.31 -8.24
CA GLU A 153 -3.73 6.33 -8.10
C GLU A 153 -3.11 5.93 -9.44
N ALA A 154 -3.90 5.82 -10.51
CA ALA A 154 -3.38 5.59 -11.85
C ALA A 154 -2.49 6.76 -12.31
N ILE A 155 -2.90 8.01 -12.09
CA ILE A 155 -2.10 9.19 -12.40
C ILE A 155 -0.82 9.20 -11.56
N LEU A 156 -0.91 8.96 -10.25
CA LEU A 156 0.27 8.88 -9.38
C LEU A 156 1.22 7.74 -9.77
N GLY A 157 0.68 6.60 -10.17
CA GLY A 157 1.43 5.43 -10.65
C GLY A 157 2.19 5.73 -11.93
N THR A 158 1.54 6.35 -12.92
CA THR A 158 2.18 6.76 -14.18
C THR A 158 3.28 7.80 -13.95
N ILE A 159 3.05 8.79 -13.09
CA ILE A 159 4.07 9.77 -12.70
C ILE A 159 5.28 9.07 -12.08
N ARG A 160 5.08 8.17 -11.12
CA ARG A 160 6.18 7.42 -10.48
C ARG A 160 6.93 6.52 -11.46
N ALA A 161 6.23 5.87 -12.39
CA ALA A 161 6.85 5.05 -13.42
C ALA A 161 7.73 5.88 -14.36
N LEU A 162 7.23 7.04 -14.79
CA LEU A 162 7.99 7.99 -15.60
C LEU A 162 9.20 8.56 -14.84
N ASP A 163 9.05 8.88 -13.55
CA ASP A 163 10.17 9.33 -12.70
C ASP A 163 11.27 8.26 -12.63
N TYR A 164 10.89 7.00 -12.43
CA TYR A 164 11.84 5.87 -12.41
C TYR A 164 12.57 5.71 -13.76
N LEU A 165 11.83 5.74 -14.88
CA LEU A 165 12.43 5.63 -16.21
C LEU A 165 13.37 6.80 -16.52
N ASN A 166 13.00 8.02 -16.13
CA ASN A 166 13.83 9.20 -16.31
C ASN A 166 15.08 9.15 -15.45
N ASN A 167 14.98 8.75 -14.18
CA ASN A 167 16.12 8.55 -13.29
C ASN A 167 17.09 7.47 -13.81
N LYS A 168 16.57 6.45 -14.50
CA LYS A 168 17.38 5.39 -15.11
C LYS A 168 18.04 5.80 -16.44
N ARG A 169 17.41 6.70 -17.20
CA ARG A 169 17.93 7.25 -18.47
C ARG A 169 18.88 8.43 -18.26
N GLY A 170 18.71 9.19 -17.19
CA GLY A 170 19.50 10.37 -16.84
C GLY A 170 20.89 9.99 -16.35
N ASN A 171 21.82 9.81 -17.29
CA ASN A 171 23.22 9.48 -17.06
C ASN A 171 24.04 10.70 -16.55
N GLY A 172 23.74 11.20 -15.34
CA GLY A 172 24.73 11.95 -14.53
C GLY A 172 24.59 13.47 -14.39
N SER A 173 23.67 14.16 -15.08
CA SER A 173 23.60 15.64 -15.04
C SER A 173 22.26 16.24 -14.58
N ALA A 174 21.18 15.47 -14.55
CA ALA A 174 19.87 15.93 -14.09
C ALA A 174 19.63 15.53 -12.62
N LYS A 175 19.06 16.45 -11.83
CA LYS A 175 18.76 16.20 -10.42
C LYS A 175 17.76 15.04 -10.29
N LYS A 176 18.18 13.94 -9.66
CA LYS A 176 17.30 12.78 -9.41
C LYS A 176 16.06 13.21 -8.64
N VAL A 177 14.89 12.87 -9.16
CA VAL A 177 13.61 13.10 -8.48
C VAL A 177 13.41 12.00 -7.43
N ASP A 178 13.05 12.37 -6.21
CA ASP A 178 12.79 11.39 -5.14
C ASP A 178 11.54 10.56 -5.48
N LEU A 179 11.70 9.24 -5.44
CA LEU A 179 10.62 8.28 -5.68
C LEU A 179 9.76 8.09 -4.42
N ARG A 180 10.24 8.50 -3.25
CA ARG A 180 9.58 8.28 -1.95
C ARG A 180 8.27 9.06 -1.84
N ALA A 181 7.29 8.44 -1.20
CA ALA A 181 6.02 9.10 -0.90
C ALA A 181 6.18 10.05 0.30
N PRO A 182 5.58 11.27 0.23
CA PRO A 182 5.47 12.16 1.39
C PRO A 182 4.56 11.56 2.47
N GLY A 183 4.60 12.10 3.69
CA GLY A 183 3.79 11.59 4.83
C GLY A 183 2.28 11.53 4.55
N SER A 184 1.76 12.47 3.75
CA SER A 184 0.36 12.44 3.27
C SER A 184 0.04 11.19 2.46
N GLY A 185 0.99 10.69 1.66
CA GLY A 185 0.84 9.46 0.87
C GLY A 185 0.72 8.21 1.74
N LYS A 186 1.41 8.16 2.90
CA LYS A 186 1.30 7.06 3.85
C LYS A 186 -0.04 7.04 4.58
N LEU A 187 -0.50 8.21 5.02
CA LEU A 187 -1.81 8.34 5.66
C LEU A 187 -2.94 7.96 4.69
N LYS A 188 -2.86 8.46 3.45
CA LYS A 188 -3.77 8.09 2.36
C LYS A 188 -3.84 6.57 2.18
N MET A 189 -2.68 5.91 2.15
CA MET A 189 -2.61 4.45 1.99
C MET A 189 -3.23 3.71 3.19
N ALA A 190 -3.01 4.16 4.42
CA ALA A 190 -3.67 3.59 5.59
C ALA A 190 -5.20 3.73 5.51
N LEU A 191 -5.70 4.89 5.08
CA LEU A 191 -7.13 5.14 4.88
C LEU A 191 -7.73 4.27 3.76
N GLU A 192 -6.99 4.04 2.67
CA GLU A 192 -7.38 3.13 1.60
C GLU A 192 -7.49 1.68 2.09
N MET A 193 -6.52 1.21 2.90
CA MET A 193 -6.54 -0.15 3.44
C MET A 193 -7.66 -0.35 4.45
N ILE A 194 -7.88 0.61 5.37
CA ILE A 194 -9.03 0.60 6.29
C ILE A 194 -10.33 0.62 5.50
N GLY A 195 -10.37 1.45 4.46
CA GLY A 195 -11.48 1.61 3.53
C GLY A 195 -11.91 0.29 2.88
N LEU A 196 -10.98 -0.34 2.17
CA LEU A 196 -11.20 -1.62 1.49
C LEU A 196 -11.49 -2.75 2.48
N GLY A 197 -10.77 -2.82 3.60
CA GLY A 197 -11.04 -3.82 4.64
C GLY A 197 -12.46 -3.70 5.22
N GLY A 198 -12.92 -2.48 5.49
CA GLY A 198 -14.28 -2.21 5.97
C GLY A 198 -15.35 -2.62 4.95
N LEU A 199 -15.11 -2.37 3.67
CA LEU A 199 -16.01 -2.81 2.59
C LEU A 199 -16.04 -4.33 2.45
N ILE A 200 -14.89 -5.03 2.49
CA ILE A 200 -14.83 -6.50 2.42
C ILE A 200 -15.61 -7.10 3.61
N LEU A 201 -15.40 -6.57 4.81
CA LEU A 201 -16.07 -7.04 6.02
C LEU A 201 -17.59 -6.81 5.97
N SER A 202 -18.05 -5.76 5.28
CA SER A 202 -19.48 -5.47 5.15
C SER A 202 -20.18 -6.28 4.06
N LEU A 203 -19.46 -6.98 3.18
CA LEU A 203 -20.06 -7.72 2.05
C LEU A 203 -21.22 -8.67 2.37
N PRO A 204 -21.27 -9.38 3.54
CA PRO A 204 -22.45 -10.18 3.89
C PRO A 204 -23.74 -9.36 4.01
N SER A 205 -23.63 -8.10 4.41
CA SER A 205 -24.76 -7.17 4.58
C SER A 205 -24.29 -5.72 4.36
N PRO A 206 -24.02 -5.30 3.11
CA PRO A 206 -23.19 -4.12 2.81
C PRO A 206 -23.68 -2.81 3.39
N HIS A 207 -25.00 -2.60 3.36
CA HIS A 207 -25.66 -1.37 3.80
C HIS A 207 -26.20 -1.45 5.23
N ALA A 208 -26.19 -2.63 5.86
CA ALA A 208 -26.64 -2.80 7.25
C ALA A 208 -25.46 -2.88 8.22
N HIS A 209 -24.28 -3.28 7.74
CA HIS A 209 -23.09 -3.43 8.57
C HIS A 209 -22.33 -2.10 8.69
N TRP A 210 -22.08 -1.66 9.92
CA TRP A 210 -21.38 -0.41 10.23
C TRP A 210 -20.01 -0.28 9.53
N ALA A 211 -19.30 -1.41 9.35
CA ALA A 211 -17.99 -1.44 8.71
C ALA A 211 -18.01 -0.93 7.27
N GLY A 212 -19.13 -1.06 6.56
CA GLY A 212 -19.27 -0.55 5.20
C GLY A 212 -19.24 0.97 5.15
N TYR A 213 -19.95 1.61 6.07
CA TYR A 213 -19.95 3.07 6.22
C TYR A 213 -18.58 3.60 6.66
N VAL A 214 -17.92 2.93 7.61
CA VAL A 214 -16.54 3.25 7.99
C VAL A 214 -15.61 3.12 6.78
N GLY A 215 -15.80 2.08 5.96
CA GLY A 215 -15.08 1.87 4.72
C GLY A 215 -15.22 3.04 3.75
N ILE A 216 -16.46 3.43 3.44
CA ILE A 216 -16.77 4.55 2.53
C ILE A 216 -16.20 5.87 3.07
N VAL A 217 -16.41 6.18 4.35
CA VAL A 217 -15.89 7.41 4.96
C VAL A 217 -14.36 7.44 4.91
N SER A 218 -13.70 6.33 5.25
CA SER A 218 -12.24 6.21 5.16
C SER A 218 -11.74 6.46 3.73
N LEU A 219 -12.35 5.83 2.73
CA LEU A 219 -12.01 6.05 1.31
C LEU A 219 -12.27 7.50 0.88
N ALA A 220 -13.40 8.08 1.26
CA ALA A 220 -13.72 9.47 0.93
C ALA A 220 -12.70 10.44 1.55
N THR A 221 -12.27 10.18 2.79
CA THR A 221 -11.22 10.98 3.45
C THR A 221 -9.84 10.78 2.82
N ALA A 222 -9.59 9.66 2.13
CA ALA A 222 -8.33 9.44 1.42
C ALA A 222 -8.18 10.33 0.17
N ILE A 223 -9.28 10.72 -0.48
CA ILE A 223 -9.29 11.55 -1.71
C ILE A 223 -8.51 12.86 -1.55
N PRO A 224 -8.76 13.73 -0.55
CA PRO A 224 -8.00 14.97 -0.40
C PRO A 224 -6.51 14.73 -0.17
N PHE A 225 -6.13 13.65 0.54
CA PHE A 225 -4.72 13.29 0.73
C PHE A 225 -4.06 12.75 -0.55
N ALA A 226 -4.82 12.02 -1.38
CA ALA A 226 -4.36 11.59 -2.71
C ALA A 226 -4.09 12.80 -3.61
N TYR A 227 -5.00 13.78 -3.62
CA TYR A 227 -4.80 15.04 -4.35
C TYR A 227 -3.59 15.83 -3.83
N GLN A 228 -3.41 15.91 -2.51
CA GLN A 228 -2.23 16.55 -1.91
C GLN A 228 -0.93 15.83 -2.25
N SER A 229 -0.93 14.50 -2.29
CA SER A 229 0.24 13.73 -2.72
C SER A 229 0.57 13.96 -4.19
N LEU A 230 -0.45 14.12 -5.05
CA LEU A 230 -0.27 14.41 -6.48
C LEU A 230 0.27 15.82 -6.70
N SER A 231 -0.30 16.83 -6.02
CA SER A 231 0.14 18.21 -6.14
C SER A 231 1.59 18.39 -5.68
N HIS A 232 2.00 17.69 -4.61
CA HIS A 232 3.39 17.66 -4.15
C HIS A 232 4.34 17.13 -5.24
N LYS A 233 4.01 15.97 -5.84
CA LYS A 233 4.84 15.39 -6.90
C LYS A 233 4.93 16.27 -8.15
N LEU A 234 3.83 16.90 -8.55
CA LEU A 234 3.83 17.83 -9.68
C LEU A 234 4.66 19.08 -9.37
N ALA A 235 4.63 19.57 -8.14
CA ALA A 235 5.46 20.69 -7.69
C ALA A 235 6.95 20.33 -7.68
N GLU A 236 7.32 19.12 -7.24
CA GLU A 236 8.71 18.63 -7.26
C GLU A 236 9.26 18.54 -8.68
N ARG A 237 8.46 18.06 -9.64
CA ARG A 237 8.85 18.04 -11.06
C ARG A 237 9.09 19.43 -11.62
N LYS A 238 8.24 20.41 -11.31
CA LYS A 238 8.45 21.81 -11.72
C LYS A 238 9.74 22.42 -11.16
N ARG A 239 10.21 21.94 -10.00
CA ARG A 239 11.43 22.40 -9.32
C ARG A 239 12.70 21.66 -9.72
N SER A 240 12.58 20.60 -10.52
CA SER A 240 13.71 19.78 -10.96
C SER A 240 13.93 20.05 -12.46
N PRO A 241 14.65 21.12 -12.84
CA PRO A 241 15.00 21.40 -14.23
C PRO A 241 15.93 20.32 -14.80
#